data_AF-A0A1I7HIH5-F1
#
_entry.id   AF-A0A1I7HIH5-F1
#
_cell.length_a   1.000
_cell.length_b   1.000
_cell.length_c   1.000
_cell.angle_alpha   90.00
_cell.angle_beta   90.00
_cell.angle_gamma   90.00
#
_symmetry.space_group_name_H-M   'P 1'
#
loop_
_entity.id
_entity.type
_entity.pdbx_description
1 polymer ?
#
loop_
_entity_poly.entity_id
_entity_poly.type
_entity_poly.pdbx_seq_one_letter_code
_entity_poly.pdbx_strand_id
1 'polypeptide(L)' 'MTIQANMQEAKTHLSQLADKAVDGEVVIIAKSGKPYVQLVPVNQSDRTPGGDSKMMSI' A
#
# COMPACT_ATOMS: atom_id res chain seq x y z
N MET A 1 -5.44 6.01 -11.32
CA MET A 1 -6.80 5.55 -11.65
C MET A 1 -7.08 4.25 -10.88
N THR A 2 -8.22 3.59 -11.07
CA THR A 2 -8.51 2.30 -10.40
C THR A 2 -8.17 1.15 -11.34
N ILE A 3 -7.29 0.25 -10.92
CA ILE A 3 -6.89 -0.93 -11.68
C ILE A 3 -7.45 -2.15 -10.98
N GLN A 4 -8.18 -2.99 -11.70
CA GLN A 4 -8.70 -4.24 -11.18
C GLN A 4 -8.04 -5.42 -11.89
N ALA A 5 -7.45 -6.33 -11.12
CA ALA A 5 -6.83 -7.55 -11.62
C ALA A 5 -7.48 -8.78 -10.97
N ASN A 6 -7.52 -9.91 -11.66
CA ASN A 6 -7.95 -11.16 -11.03
C ASN A 6 -6.81 -11.77 -10.18
N MET A 7 -7.13 -12.69 -9.27
CA MET A 7 -6.15 -13.35 -8.39
C MET A 7 -5.03 -14.11 -9.13
N GLN A 8 -5.33 -14.72 -10.29
CA GLN A 8 -4.36 -15.46 -11.11
C GLN A 8 -3.43 -14.55 -11.92
N GLU A 9 -3.92 -13.40 -12.36
CA GLU A 9 -3.10 -12.35 -12.96
C GLU A 9 -2.23 -11.69 -11.89
N ALA A 10 -2.82 -11.41 -10.73
CA ALA A 10 -2.11 -10.77 -9.63
C ALA A 10 -0.95 -11.59 -9.10
N LYS A 11 -1.06 -12.92 -8.96
CA LYS A 11 0.09 -13.76 -8.56
C LYS A 11 1.25 -13.74 -9.57
N THR A 12 0.95 -13.46 -10.84
CA THR A 12 1.94 -13.50 -11.93
C THR A 12 2.58 -12.12 -12.12
N HIS A 13 1.78 -11.06 -11.98
CA HIS A 13 2.20 -9.67 -12.20
C HIS A 13 2.23 -8.84 -10.91
N LEU A 14 2.40 -9.49 -9.75
CA LEU A 14 2.30 -8.84 -8.43
C LEU A 14 3.24 -7.64 -8.31
N SER A 15 4.48 -7.78 -8.78
CA SER A 15 5.47 -6.69 -8.76
C SER A 15 5.00 -5.46 -9.54
N GLN A 16 4.48 -5.64 -10.76
CA GLN A 16 3.99 -4.52 -11.58
C GLN A 16 2.75 -3.85 -10.97
N LEU A 17 1.87 -4.65 -10.34
CA LEU A 17 0.70 -4.14 -9.62
C LEU A 17 1.11 -3.37 -8.35
N ALA A 18 2.17 -3.80 -7.67
CA ALA A 18 2.71 -3.10 -6.52
C ALA A 18 3.34 -1.75 -6.92
N ASP A 19 4.12 -1.70 -8.01
CA ASP A 19 4.66 -0.44 -8.56
C ASP A 19 3.54 0.56 -8.87
N LYS A 20 2.46 0.11 -9.52
CA LYS A 20 1.29 0.95 -9.79
C LYS A 20 0.63 1.46 -8.50
N ALA A 21 0.53 0.61 -7.48
CA ALA A 21 0.02 1.03 -6.19
C ALA A 21 0.91 2.09 -5.52
N VAL A 22 2.24 1.98 -5.70
CA VAL A 22 3.22 2.94 -5.20
C VAL A 22 3.19 4.26 -5.96
N ASP A 23 2.95 4.23 -7.27
CA ASP A 23 2.78 5.42 -8.12
C ASP A 23 1.50 6.22 -7.78
N GLY A 24 0.63 5.67 -6.93
CA GLY A 24 -0.60 6.31 -6.47
C GLY A 24 -1.86 5.80 -7.18
N GLU A 25 -1.77 4.71 -7.94
CA GLU A 25 -2.96 4.03 -8.47
C GLU A 25 -3.62 3.13 -7.42
N VAL A 26 -4.95 3.02 -7.47
CA VAL A 26 -5.68 2.12 -6.58
C VAL A 26 -5.78 0.77 -7.25
N VAL A 27 -5.09 -0.24 -6.73
CA VAL A 27 -5.09 -1.58 -7.34
C VAL A 27 -5.95 -2.54 -6.51
N ILE A 28 -7.01 -3.08 -7.12
CA ILE A 28 -7.95 -4.04 -6.54
C ILE A 28 -7.71 -5.42 -7.14
N ILE A 29 -7.48 -6.41 -6.29
CA ILE A 29 -7.41 -7.81 -6.71
C ILE A 29 -8.75 -8.47 -6.42
N ALA A 30 -9.39 -9.00 -7.45
CA ALA A 30 -10.65 -9.71 -7.37
C ALA A 30 -10.44 -11.23 -7.37
N LYS A 31 -11.26 -11.94 -6.60
CA LYS A 31 -11.34 -13.40 -6.58
C LYS A 31 -12.76 -13.82 -6.92
N SER A 32 -12.91 -14.69 -7.92
CA SER A 32 -14.22 -15.17 -8.40
C SER A 32 -15.21 -14.03 -8.71
N GLY A 33 -14.72 -12.97 -9.38
CA GLY A 33 -15.53 -11.81 -9.77
C GLY A 33 -15.87 -10.84 -8.64
N LYS A 34 -15.37 -11.06 -7.42
CA LYS A 34 -15.60 -10.17 -6.27
C LYS A 34 -14.30 -9.49 -5.86
N PRO A 35 -14.30 -8.17 -5.59
CA PRO A 35 -13.12 -7.50 -5.04
C PRO A 35 -12.74 -8.17 -3.71
N TYR A 36 -11.48 -8.54 -3.57
CA TYR A 36 -10.99 -9.36 -2.46
C TYR A 36 -9.97 -8.63 -1.61
N VAL A 37 -8.98 -7.97 -2.24
CA VAL A 37 -7.98 -7.14 -1.55
C VAL A 37 -7.67 -5.89 -2.36
N GLN A 38 -7.17 -4.86 -1.68
CA GLN A 38 -6.64 -3.64 -2.28
C GLN A 38 -5.16 -3.52 -1.91
N LEU A 39 -4.31 -3.25 -2.90
CA LEU A 39 -2.92 -2.88 -2.67
C LEU A 39 -2.88 -1.39 -2.36
N VAL A 40 -2.20 -1.05 -1.28
CA VAL A 40 -1.93 0.33 -0.87
C VAL A 40 -0.43 0.48 -0.64
N PRO A 41 0.15 1.63 -1.00
CA PRO A 41 1.54 1.90 -0.72
C PRO A 41 1.79 1.92 0.78
N VAL A 42 2.85 1.22 1.20
CA VAL A 42 3.31 1.29 2.58
C VAL A 42 4.16 2.55 2.72
N ASN A 43 3.60 3.58 3.33
CA ASN A 43 4.37 4.75 3.74
C ASN A 43 5.23 4.36 4.95
N GLN A 44 6.51 4.05 4.72
CA GLN A 44 7.48 4.06 5.79
C GLN A 44 7.71 5.53 6.16
N SER A 45 6.89 6.06 7.06
CA SER A 45 7.27 7.26 7.79
C SER A 45 8.54 6.92 8.55
N ASP A 46 9.67 7.47 8.09
CA ASP A 46 10.94 7.44 8.79
C ASP A 46 10.65 7.95 10.21
N ARG A 47 10.57 7.00 11.15
CA ARG A 47 10.32 7.34 12.54
C ARG A 47 11.52 8.15 12.97
N THR A 48 11.35 9.46 13.13
CA THR A 48 12.31 10.28 13.84
C THR A 48 12.35 9.78 15.28
N PRO A 49 13.43 9.13 15.75
CA PRO A 49 13.54 8.78 17.15
C PRO A 49 13.93 10.06 17.89
N GLY A 50 12.99 10.68 18.58
CA GLY A 50 13.27 11.89 19.35
C GLY A 50 11.99 12.66 19.66
N GLY A 51 11.41 12.38 20.82
CA GLY A 51 10.17 13.03 21.23
C GLY A 51 9.87 12.93 22.72
N ASP A 52 10.86 12.66 23.56
CA ASP A 52 10.78 12.81 25.02
C ASP A 52 11.59 14.03 25.50
N SER A 53 11.65 15.12 24.73
CA SER A 53 12.09 16.42 25.27
C SER A 53 10.98 17.05 26.12
N LYS A 54 10.54 16.35 27.18
CA LYS A 54 9.72 16.92 28.25
C LYS A 54 10.53 16.98 29.54
N MET A 55 11.57 17.80 29.57
CA MET A 55 12.12 18.35 30.81
C MET A 55 12.80 19.69 30.53
N MET A 56 12.01 20.76 30.46
CA MET A 56 12.42 22.11 30.88
C MET A 56 11.21 23.03 30.85
N SER A 57 10.57 23.13 32.02
CA SER A 57 9.60 24.14 32.49
C SER A 57 8.93 23.42 33.67
N ILE A 58 9.28 23.67 34.93
CA ILE A 58 9.39 24.92 35.68
C ILE A 58 10.09 24.60 37.01
#